data_AF-A0A0L8GFX0-F1
#
_entry.id   AF-A0A0L8GFX0-F1
#
_cell.length_a   1.000
_cell.length_b   1.000
_cell.length_c   1.000
_cell.angle_alpha   90.00
_cell.angle_beta   90.00
_cell.angle_gamma   90.00
#
_symmetry.space_group_name_H-M   'P 1'
#
loop_
_entity.id
_entity.type
_entity.pdbx_description
1 polymer ?
#
loop_
_entity_poly.entity_id
_entity_poly.type
_entity_poly.pdbx_seq_one_letter_code
_entity_poly.pdbx_strand_id
1 'polypeptide(L)'
;MGVQGLFSYCLKNQKQCCTFVDLVEVAREQKGIEILVDYYCFANWVYDKFMTNLLNINKNKYLLLYGGEYSSLSLYVTALIKNLQSVDIHLTFLIDGARGSCKETTKRRLNTWLSRSQKDMRKIKNMLSVFYNEISIEDLLCDDIVRPVLRDMIFTSALTECGCKVVNCSGEADDMMAKQLLDSKAFAIFSYDSDFCLFKDCCCIPPKLFDIHNDMELEYCGEVPKKPLHLQIGLISTERVSHMFGLSSDELIELAIVCGNDLTSHYMRNNQTLLYKLDIRERKNQLENIVAWVKSYKRIENHPLLDNEMRNNSEFALAVQLSRSFYKLELVQDYDDNNKGSLTELVIERLKTKTLHPKMLGAHHGLYWQKVLFEDLYNYWPGIETLLSNLRSCIYRILLPLNEMGVIDYGWDQSLTIMPHTVSVAKWKWLPQFEEIKKENISHNLKIFHKIITQQEPGWKTQDWPRNYFIRYGRHNGFIFYCLRYFLLLNWQHNLFITEREFLTLICLLFTHKEEKQYQRYPLTPTSRCITINNWMQDIFHHAYGYLGTLLFLTEEFPRPATLFSGSTWVVYYWCFCSENSPAQLNSEQRKLFEETRHKLNDIIYEKRHMIKCLVDGVFPFDD
;
A
#
# COMPACT_ATOMS: atom_id res chain seq x y z
N MET A 1 -10.18 -2.37 -12.59
CA MET A 1 -9.00 -2.92 -13.29
C MET A 1 -9.53 -3.98 -14.26
N GLY A 2 -8.67 -4.71 -14.98
CA GLY A 2 -9.09 -5.65 -16.04
C GLY A 2 -9.73 -4.99 -17.27
N VAL A 3 -10.83 -5.56 -17.75
CA VAL A 3 -11.54 -5.10 -18.96
C VAL A 3 -12.27 -3.76 -18.76
N GLN A 4 -11.82 -2.73 -19.49
CA GLN A 4 -12.39 -1.39 -19.40
C GLN A 4 -13.88 -1.37 -19.70
N GLY A 5 -14.66 -0.76 -18.80
CA GLY A 5 -16.09 -0.54 -18.99
C GLY A 5 -16.99 -1.72 -18.62
N LEU A 6 -16.44 -2.94 -18.52
CA LEU A 6 -17.22 -4.15 -18.21
C LEU A 6 -17.91 -4.03 -16.85
N PHE A 7 -17.16 -3.75 -15.79
CA PHE A 7 -17.73 -3.62 -14.44
C PHE A 7 -18.76 -2.50 -14.33
N SER A 8 -18.47 -1.35 -14.92
CA SER A 8 -19.40 -0.22 -14.97
C SER A 8 -20.70 -0.58 -15.71
N TYR A 9 -20.62 -1.43 -16.74
CA TYR A 9 -21.78 -1.93 -17.46
C TYR A 9 -22.59 -2.91 -16.62
N CYS A 10 -21.94 -3.88 -15.96
CA CYS A 10 -22.59 -4.81 -15.04
C CYS A 10 -23.31 -4.06 -13.91
N LEU A 11 -22.64 -3.08 -13.29
CA LEU A 11 -23.22 -2.25 -12.23
C LEU A 11 -24.39 -1.36 -12.70
N LYS A 12 -24.52 -1.07 -13.99
CA LYS A 12 -25.70 -0.40 -14.56
C LYS A 12 -26.84 -1.38 -14.84
N ASN A 13 -26.51 -2.64 -15.16
CA ASN A 13 -27.44 -3.70 -15.56
C ASN A 13 -27.58 -4.78 -14.47
N GLN A 14 -27.58 -4.37 -13.19
CA GLN A 14 -27.54 -5.30 -12.05
C GLN A 14 -28.70 -6.31 -12.07
N LYS A 15 -29.89 -5.91 -12.53
CA LYS A 15 -31.06 -6.82 -12.61
C LYS A 15 -30.81 -8.06 -13.48
N GLN A 16 -29.92 -7.95 -14.46
CA GLN A 16 -29.62 -9.04 -15.40
C GLN A 16 -28.44 -9.88 -14.91
N CYS A 17 -27.37 -9.23 -14.44
CA CYS A 17 -26.11 -9.89 -14.11
C CYS A 17 -25.85 -10.14 -12.62
N CYS A 18 -26.62 -9.55 -11.71
CA CYS A 18 -26.43 -9.70 -10.27
C CYS A 18 -27.48 -10.62 -9.62
N THR A 19 -27.03 -11.41 -8.65
CA THR A 19 -27.87 -12.09 -7.66
C THR A 19 -27.69 -11.39 -6.32
N PHE A 20 -28.77 -11.01 -5.65
CA PHE A 20 -28.71 -10.43 -4.30
C PHE A 20 -28.96 -11.51 -3.27
N VAL A 21 -28.12 -11.56 -2.24
CA VAL A 21 -28.19 -12.56 -1.17
C VAL A 21 -27.92 -11.93 0.19
N ASP A 22 -28.50 -12.50 1.23
CA ASP A 22 -28.09 -12.23 2.61
C ASP A 22 -26.92 -13.13 2.99
N LEU A 23 -25.75 -12.53 3.16
CA LEU A 23 -24.54 -13.27 3.45
C LEU A 23 -24.57 -13.94 4.83
N VAL A 24 -25.31 -13.39 5.79
CA VAL A 24 -25.47 -13.98 7.13
C VAL A 24 -26.34 -15.24 7.08
N GLU A 25 -27.41 -15.22 6.28
CA GLU A 25 -28.26 -16.39 6.08
C GLU A 25 -27.51 -17.50 5.34
N VAL A 26 -26.78 -17.13 4.27
CA VAL A 26 -25.94 -18.07 3.52
C VAL A 26 -24.88 -18.71 4.41
N ALA A 27 -24.18 -17.92 5.24
CA ALA A 27 -23.22 -18.43 6.21
C ALA A 27 -23.87 -19.42 7.18
N ARG A 28 -25.06 -19.11 7.70
CA ARG A 28 -25.80 -19.99 8.61
C ARG A 28 -26.18 -21.32 7.94
N GLU A 29 -26.69 -21.28 6.71
CA GLU A 29 -27.11 -22.46 5.95
C GLU A 29 -25.93 -23.38 5.61
N GLN A 30 -24.78 -22.79 5.25
CA GLN A 30 -23.58 -23.53 4.86
C GLN A 30 -22.67 -23.91 6.04
N LYS A 31 -23.02 -23.52 7.26
CA LYS A 31 -22.21 -23.68 8.50
C LYS A 31 -20.85 -22.98 8.39
N GLY A 32 -20.91 -21.74 7.94
CA GLY A 32 -19.80 -20.85 7.67
C GLY A 32 -19.42 -20.80 6.21
N ILE A 33 -18.88 -19.66 5.79
CA ILE A 33 -18.39 -19.43 4.43
C ILE A 33 -17.02 -18.76 4.43
N GLU A 34 -16.28 -18.97 3.34
CA GLU A 34 -15.02 -18.28 3.06
C GLU A 34 -15.19 -17.36 1.86
N ILE A 35 -14.67 -16.14 1.95
CA ILE A 35 -14.58 -15.20 0.82
C ILE A 35 -13.11 -14.96 0.53
N LEU A 36 -12.74 -15.09 -0.74
CA LEU A 36 -11.41 -14.74 -1.21
C LEU A 36 -11.37 -13.25 -1.47
N VAL A 37 -10.34 -12.56 -0.99
CA VAL A 37 -10.31 -11.10 -0.97
C VAL A 37 -9.04 -10.60 -1.65
N ASP A 38 -9.19 -9.79 -2.69
CA ASP A 38 -8.12 -8.94 -3.18
C ASP A 38 -7.76 -7.92 -2.08
N TYR A 39 -6.56 -8.07 -1.53
CA TYR A 39 -6.09 -7.27 -0.41
C TYR A 39 -6.10 -5.76 -0.72
N TYR A 40 -5.60 -5.34 -1.89
CA TYR A 40 -5.48 -3.93 -2.21
C TYR A 40 -6.86 -3.32 -2.50
N CYS A 41 -7.77 -4.09 -3.09
CA CYS A 41 -9.17 -3.71 -3.21
C CYS A 41 -9.80 -3.46 -1.83
N PHE A 42 -9.69 -4.42 -0.91
CA PHE A 42 -10.25 -4.31 0.43
C PHE A 42 -9.61 -3.18 1.24
N ALA A 43 -8.29 -3.07 1.24
CA ALA A 43 -7.58 -2.05 2.01
C ALA A 43 -7.95 -0.62 1.55
N ASN A 44 -8.18 -0.44 0.25
CA ASN A 44 -8.66 0.84 -0.27
C ASN A 44 -10.11 1.10 0.15
N TRP A 45 -11.01 0.15 -0.10
CA TRP A 45 -12.43 0.28 0.23
C TRP A 45 -12.65 0.55 1.73
N VAL A 46 -12.03 -0.23 2.62
CA VAL A 46 -12.15 -0.04 4.08
C VAL A 46 -11.59 1.31 4.52
N TYR A 47 -10.45 1.72 3.98
CA TYR A 47 -9.85 3.00 4.36
C TYR A 47 -10.76 4.17 3.96
N ASP A 48 -11.42 4.09 2.81
CA ASP A 48 -12.31 5.16 2.33
C ASP A 48 -13.57 5.25 3.22
N LYS A 49 -14.12 4.11 3.65
CA LYS A 49 -15.22 4.05 4.65
C LYS A 49 -14.78 4.58 6.01
N PHE A 50 -13.62 4.14 6.50
CA PHE A 50 -13.01 4.62 7.74
C PHE A 50 -12.85 6.14 7.73
N MET A 51 -12.25 6.70 6.67
CA MET A 51 -12.04 8.14 6.57
C MET A 51 -13.37 8.89 6.52
N THR A 52 -14.33 8.43 5.70
CA THR A 52 -15.67 9.06 5.63
C THR A 52 -16.32 9.15 7.01
N ASN A 53 -16.29 8.05 7.76
CA ASN A 53 -16.83 7.98 9.11
C ASN A 53 -16.08 8.89 10.10
N LEU A 54 -14.74 8.83 10.08
CA LEU A 54 -13.89 9.63 10.94
C LEU A 54 -14.12 11.15 10.74
N LEU A 55 -14.27 11.60 9.50
CA LEU A 55 -14.56 12.99 9.16
C LEU A 55 -15.94 13.42 9.67
N ASN A 56 -16.95 12.55 9.53
CA ASN A 56 -18.32 12.82 9.97
C ASN A 56 -18.43 12.93 11.50
N ILE A 57 -17.81 12.00 12.24
CA ILE A 57 -17.82 11.99 13.71
C ILE A 57 -17.16 13.24 14.27
N ASN A 58 -15.97 13.57 13.76
CA ASN A 58 -15.15 14.63 14.34
C ASN A 58 -15.45 16.00 13.75
N LYS A 59 -16.24 16.08 12.67
CA LYS A 59 -16.51 17.30 11.91
C LYS A 59 -15.23 18.06 11.53
N ASN A 60 -14.17 17.31 11.22
CA ASN A 60 -12.86 17.83 10.89
C ASN A 60 -12.41 17.33 9.52
N LYS A 61 -12.63 18.14 8.49
CA LYS A 61 -12.25 17.86 7.10
C LYS A 61 -10.74 17.68 6.89
N TYR A 62 -9.91 18.28 7.74
CA TYR A 62 -8.45 18.25 7.59
C TYR A 62 -7.82 16.92 7.99
N LEU A 63 -8.54 16.01 8.66
CA LEU A 63 -8.05 14.66 8.98
C LEU A 63 -7.57 13.90 7.73
N LEU A 64 -8.13 14.20 6.56
CA LEU A 64 -7.66 13.68 5.26
C LEU A 64 -6.18 13.98 4.98
N LEU A 65 -5.67 15.09 5.51
CA LEU A 65 -4.30 15.57 5.28
C LEU A 65 -3.33 15.19 6.39
N TYR A 66 -3.79 14.63 7.52
CA TYR A 66 -2.99 14.50 8.74
C TYR A 66 -1.94 13.36 8.69
N GLY A 67 -1.92 12.54 7.64
CA GLY A 67 -0.89 11.51 7.47
C GLY A 67 -1.14 10.22 8.25
N GLY A 68 -2.37 9.99 8.74
CA GLY A 68 -2.88 8.69 9.19
C GLY A 68 -3.21 8.57 10.69
N GLU A 69 -4.43 8.11 10.99
CA GLU A 69 -4.90 7.78 12.35
C GLU A 69 -4.79 6.27 12.60
N TYR A 70 -3.58 5.80 12.89
CA TYR A 70 -3.26 4.37 12.85
C TYR A 70 -3.91 3.55 13.96
N SER A 71 -4.10 4.13 15.15
CA SER A 71 -4.77 3.42 16.25
C SER A 71 -6.26 3.25 15.94
N SER A 72 -6.94 4.32 15.54
CA SER A 72 -8.34 4.29 15.12
C SER A 72 -8.55 3.36 13.92
N LEU A 73 -7.67 3.40 12.92
CA LEU A 73 -7.74 2.51 11.76
C LEU A 73 -7.58 1.04 12.16
N SER A 74 -6.62 0.71 13.02
CA SER A 74 -6.41 -0.65 13.51
C SER A 74 -7.64 -1.19 14.24
N LEU A 75 -8.24 -0.37 15.10
CA LEU A 75 -9.48 -0.71 15.82
C LEU A 75 -10.65 -0.93 14.85
N TYR A 76 -10.81 -0.04 13.86
CA TYR A 76 -11.87 -0.14 12.86
C TYR A 76 -11.77 -1.43 12.04
N VAL A 77 -10.58 -1.75 11.50
CA VAL A 77 -10.34 -2.99 10.74
C VAL A 77 -10.56 -4.21 11.63
N THR A 78 -10.05 -4.21 12.85
CA THR A 78 -10.20 -5.33 13.80
C THR A 78 -11.68 -5.60 14.12
N ALA A 79 -12.45 -4.54 14.36
CA ALA A 79 -13.87 -4.65 14.63
C ALA A 79 -14.64 -5.19 13.41
N LEU A 80 -14.35 -4.67 12.21
CA LEU A 80 -14.96 -5.15 10.96
C LEU A 80 -14.78 -6.67 10.79
N ILE A 81 -13.53 -7.13 10.90
CA ILE A 81 -13.21 -8.55 10.72
C ILE A 81 -13.87 -9.42 11.80
N LYS A 82 -13.78 -9.02 13.07
CA LYS A 82 -14.38 -9.79 14.17
C LYS A 82 -15.90 -9.85 14.07
N ASN A 83 -16.54 -8.78 13.60
CA ASN A 83 -17.99 -8.77 13.40
C ASN A 83 -18.42 -9.76 12.33
N LEU A 84 -17.72 -9.81 11.19
CA LEU A 84 -17.95 -10.81 10.13
C LEU A 84 -17.68 -12.24 10.62
N GLN A 85 -16.57 -12.47 11.33
CA GLN A 85 -16.25 -13.77 11.91
C GLN A 85 -17.30 -14.23 12.94
N SER A 86 -17.93 -13.29 13.67
CA SER A 86 -18.97 -13.62 14.66
C SER A 86 -20.31 -14.08 14.07
N VAL A 87 -20.43 -14.03 12.74
CA VAL A 87 -21.54 -14.56 11.94
C VAL A 87 -21.05 -15.63 10.94
N ASP A 88 -19.91 -16.26 11.25
CA ASP A 88 -19.29 -17.35 10.47
C ASP A 88 -18.90 -16.97 9.02
N ILE A 89 -18.62 -15.69 8.78
CA ILE A 89 -18.06 -15.20 7.51
C ILE A 89 -16.56 -15.00 7.67
N HIS A 90 -15.77 -15.83 6.99
CA HIS A 90 -14.31 -15.81 7.04
C HIS A 90 -13.73 -15.19 5.77
N LEU A 91 -12.69 -14.37 5.92
CA LEU A 91 -12.00 -13.72 4.81
C LEU A 91 -10.58 -14.28 4.67
N THR A 92 -10.24 -14.71 3.46
CA THR A 92 -8.88 -15.08 3.07
C THR A 92 -8.33 -14.06 2.10
N PHE A 93 -7.26 -13.37 2.49
CA PHE A 93 -6.68 -12.26 1.74
C PHE A 93 -5.55 -12.76 0.86
N LEU A 94 -5.58 -12.36 -0.41
CA LEU A 94 -4.51 -12.61 -1.37
C LEU A 94 -3.86 -11.27 -1.70
N ILE A 95 -2.54 -11.19 -1.51
CA ILE A 95 -1.72 -10.02 -1.80
C ILE A 95 -0.93 -10.30 -3.08
N ASP A 96 -1.00 -9.41 -4.05
CA ASP A 96 -0.15 -9.49 -5.24
C ASP A 96 1.34 -9.53 -4.87
N GLY A 97 2.11 -10.21 -5.69
CA GLY A 97 3.57 -10.14 -5.68
C GLY A 97 4.03 -8.69 -5.83
N ALA A 98 5.02 -8.32 -5.04
CA ALA A 98 5.64 -7.00 -5.18
C ALA A 98 6.17 -6.80 -6.60
N ARG A 99 6.08 -5.57 -7.12
CA ARG A 99 6.66 -5.21 -8.43
C ARG A 99 8.12 -5.68 -8.51
N GLY A 100 8.49 -6.33 -9.61
CA GLY A 100 9.81 -6.96 -9.77
C GLY A 100 9.88 -8.41 -9.30
N SER A 101 8.85 -8.97 -8.65
CA SER A 101 8.87 -10.35 -8.15
C SER A 101 8.95 -11.42 -9.25
N CYS A 102 8.58 -11.08 -10.49
CA CYS A 102 8.78 -11.93 -11.66
C CYS A 102 9.26 -11.08 -12.85
N LYS A 103 10.31 -11.53 -13.54
CA LYS A 103 10.96 -10.77 -14.64
C LYS A 103 10.03 -10.62 -15.84
N GLU A 104 9.32 -11.68 -16.21
CA GLU A 104 8.41 -11.74 -17.34
C GLU A 104 7.20 -10.84 -17.10
N THR A 105 6.58 -10.93 -15.91
CA THR A 105 5.46 -10.07 -15.51
C THR A 105 5.88 -8.60 -15.46
N THR A 106 7.10 -8.32 -14.97
CA THR A 106 7.67 -6.97 -14.93
C THR A 106 7.79 -6.37 -16.33
N LYS A 107 8.36 -7.10 -17.30
CA LYS A 107 8.50 -6.62 -18.69
C LYS A 107 7.14 -6.25 -19.29
N ARG A 108 6.11 -7.06 -19.05
CA ARG A 108 4.77 -6.84 -19.61
C ARG A 108 4.03 -5.68 -18.94
N ARG A 109 4.21 -5.46 -17.63
CA ARG A 109 3.43 -4.50 -16.84
C ARG A 109 4.11 -3.16 -16.56
N LEU A 110 5.38 -3.00 -16.92
CA LEU A 110 6.15 -1.79 -16.64
C LEU A 110 5.41 -0.50 -17.07
N ASN A 111 4.84 -0.48 -18.28
CA ASN A 111 4.10 0.68 -18.79
C ASN A 111 2.84 0.99 -17.94
N THR A 112 2.12 -0.04 -17.51
CA THR A 112 0.96 0.10 -16.62
C THR A 112 1.39 0.67 -15.26
N TRP A 113 2.51 0.21 -14.70
CA TRP A 113 3.04 0.73 -13.44
C TRP A 113 3.49 2.19 -13.57
N LEU A 114 4.18 2.56 -14.66
CA LEU A 114 4.57 3.94 -14.95
C LEU A 114 3.34 4.86 -15.05
N SER A 115 2.30 4.44 -15.78
CA SER A 115 1.06 5.21 -15.93
C SER A 115 0.28 5.36 -14.61
N ARG A 116 0.22 4.29 -13.78
CA ARG A 116 -0.39 4.35 -12.45
C ARG A 116 0.37 5.33 -11.55
N SER A 117 1.69 5.28 -11.57
CA SER A 117 2.50 6.18 -10.77
C SER A 117 2.38 7.65 -11.22
N GLN A 118 2.20 7.95 -12.51
CA GLN A 118 1.83 9.30 -12.96
C GLN A 118 0.48 9.81 -12.40
N LYS A 119 -0.47 8.91 -12.08
CA LYS A 119 -1.70 9.29 -11.36
C LYS A 119 -1.38 9.67 -9.92
N ASP A 120 -0.49 8.94 -9.26
CA ASP A 120 -0.09 9.26 -7.89
C ASP A 120 0.57 10.65 -7.77
N MET A 121 1.28 11.12 -8.81
CA MET A 121 1.78 12.50 -8.84
C MET A 121 0.69 13.54 -8.94
N ARG A 122 -0.40 13.25 -9.64
CA ARG A 122 -1.57 14.15 -9.65
C ARG A 122 -2.16 14.29 -8.26
N LYS A 123 -2.16 13.22 -7.45
CA LYS A 123 -2.58 13.26 -6.05
C LYS A 123 -1.71 14.18 -5.20
N ILE A 124 -0.38 14.05 -5.32
CA ILE A 124 0.56 14.96 -4.63
C ILE A 124 0.28 16.41 -5.02
N LYS A 125 0.13 16.70 -6.32
CA LYS A 125 -0.15 18.06 -6.81
C LYS A 125 -1.48 18.60 -6.27
N ASN A 126 -2.54 17.80 -6.29
CA ASN A 126 -3.84 18.20 -5.73
C ASN A 126 -3.74 18.52 -4.23
N MET A 127 -3.02 17.68 -3.46
CA MET A 127 -2.77 17.96 -2.04
C MET A 127 -1.96 19.25 -1.83
N LEU A 128 -0.90 19.48 -2.61
CA LEU A 128 -0.12 20.73 -2.55
C LEU A 128 -0.98 21.96 -2.86
N SER A 129 -1.82 21.90 -3.89
CA SER A 129 -2.76 22.98 -4.21
C SER A 129 -3.72 23.28 -3.07
N VAL A 130 -4.15 22.29 -2.29
CA VAL A 130 -4.93 22.54 -1.05
C VAL A 130 -4.08 23.21 0.03
N PHE A 131 -2.84 22.77 0.24
CA PHE A 131 -1.94 23.40 1.21
C PHE A 131 -1.60 24.86 0.87
N TYR A 132 -1.54 25.20 -0.42
CA TYR A 132 -1.30 26.56 -0.90
C TYR A 132 -2.59 27.39 -1.09
N ASN A 133 -3.74 26.87 -0.64
CA ASN A 133 -5.06 27.50 -0.76
C ASN A 133 -5.49 27.80 -2.21
N GLU A 134 -4.98 27.05 -3.19
CA GLU A 134 -5.39 27.12 -4.59
C GLU A 134 -6.70 26.35 -4.85
N ILE A 135 -6.96 25.31 -4.06
CA ILE A 135 -8.16 24.46 -4.12
C ILE A 135 -8.73 24.31 -2.71
N SER A 136 -10.06 24.28 -2.58
CA SER A 136 -10.71 24.02 -1.29
C SER A 136 -10.53 22.57 -0.87
N ILE A 137 -10.32 22.31 0.41
CA ILE A 137 -10.26 20.94 0.94
C ILE A 137 -11.58 20.16 0.71
N GLU A 138 -12.71 20.86 0.59
CA GLU A 138 -14.01 20.28 0.21
C GLU A 138 -14.01 19.65 -1.19
N ASP A 139 -13.16 20.14 -2.09
CA ASP A 139 -13.04 19.62 -3.45
C ASP A 139 -12.06 18.45 -3.54
N LEU A 140 -11.34 18.15 -2.44
CA LEU A 140 -10.38 17.05 -2.38
C LEU A 140 -11.08 15.74 -2.00
N LEU A 141 -11.16 14.81 -2.96
CA LEU A 141 -11.74 13.49 -2.74
C LEU A 141 -10.75 12.55 -2.04
N CYS A 142 -11.27 11.55 -1.30
CA CYS A 142 -10.45 10.50 -0.68
C CYS A 142 -9.58 9.74 -1.70
N ASP A 143 -10.03 9.63 -2.95
CA ASP A 143 -9.25 8.99 -4.01
C ASP A 143 -8.07 9.85 -4.50
N ASP A 144 -8.11 11.16 -4.24
CA ASP A 144 -7.10 12.14 -4.67
C ASP A 144 -6.01 12.38 -3.63
N ILE A 145 -6.03 11.69 -2.49
CA ILE A 145 -4.96 11.77 -1.48
C ILE A 145 -3.93 10.64 -1.62
N VAL A 146 -2.68 10.97 -1.31
CA VAL A 146 -1.65 9.95 -1.10
C VAL A 146 -1.96 9.19 0.18
N ARG A 147 -1.94 7.86 0.10
CA ARG A 147 -2.25 6.99 1.24
C ARG A 147 -1.19 7.15 2.34
N PRO A 148 -1.56 7.06 3.64
CA PRO A 148 -0.62 7.14 4.75
C PRO A 148 0.51 6.10 4.68
N VAL A 149 1.71 6.50 5.14
CA VAL A 149 2.96 5.74 4.97
C VAL A 149 2.90 4.35 5.61
N LEU A 150 2.27 4.20 6.77
CA LEU A 150 2.29 2.94 7.52
C LEU A 150 1.00 2.15 7.36
N ARG A 151 0.08 2.59 6.49
CA ARG A 151 -1.25 1.99 6.30
C ARG A 151 -1.18 0.47 6.11
N ASP A 152 -0.38 -0.01 5.17
CA ASP A 152 -0.36 -1.45 4.84
C ASP A 152 0.19 -2.30 6.00
N MET A 153 1.11 -1.76 6.81
CA MET A 153 1.57 -2.44 8.03
C MET A 153 0.46 -2.53 9.08
N ILE A 154 -0.37 -1.49 9.21
CA ILE A 154 -1.50 -1.48 10.13
C ILE A 154 -2.57 -2.49 9.70
N PHE A 155 -2.92 -2.52 8.42
CA PHE A 155 -3.87 -3.49 7.88
C PHE A 155 -3.37 -4.92 8.10
N THR A 156 -2.16 -5.25 7.65
CA THR A 156 -1.61 -6.61 7.78
C THR A 156 -1.47 -7.07 9.24
N SER A 157 -1.09 -6.17 10.16
CA SER A 157 -1.08 -6.46 11.61
C SER A 157 -2.48 -6.76 12.13
N ALA A 158 -3.47 -5.90 11.85
CA ALA A 158 -4.85 -6.09 12.30
C ALA A 158 -5.47 -7.39 11.76
N LEU A 159 -5.25 -7.70 10.48
CA LEU A 159 -5.72 -8.97 9.88
C LEU A 159 -5.07 -10.19 10.55
N THR A 160 -3.76 -10.13 10.81
CA THR A 160 -3.04 -11.23 11.47
C THR A 160 -3.50 -11.42 12.92
N GLU A 161 -3.73 -10.34 13.66
CA GLU A 161 -4.27 -10.36 15.02
C GLU A 161 -5.69 -10.93 15.09
N CYS A 162 -6.48 -10.78 14.02
CA CYS A 162 -7.80 -11.41 13.88
C CYS A 162 -7.74 -12.86 13.39
N GLY A 163 -6.54 -13.43 13.20
CA GLY A 163 -6.38 -14.80 12.71
C GLY A 163 -6.74 -15.00 11.24
N CYS A 164 -6.82 -13.93 10.43
CA CYS A 164 -7.10 -14.07 9.00
C CYS A 164 -5.95 -14.75 8.26
N LYS A 165 -6.31 -15.60 7.30
CA LYS A 165 -5.36 -16.12 6.32
C LYS A 165 -4.99 -14.99 5.36
N VAL A 166 -3.69 -14.76 5.22
CA VAL A 166 -3.12 -13.76 4.29
C VAL A 166 -2.06 -14.48 3.49
N VAL A 167 -2.21 -14.53 2.18
CA VAL A 167 -1.34 -15.27 1.27
C VAL A 167 -0.62 -14.27 0.38
N ASN A 168 0.72 -14.27 0.43
CA ASN A 168 1.55 -13.48 -0.47
C ASN A 168 1.74 -14.28 -1.77
N CYS A 169 1.27 -13.72 -2.88
CA CYS A 169 1.45 -14.29 -4.20
C CYS A 169 2.85 -13.95 -4.74
N SER A 170 3.41 -14.80 -5.59
CA SER A 170 4.66 -14.50 -6.31
C SER A 170 4.43 -13.56 -7.49
N GLY A 171 3.23 -13.60 -8.08
CA GLY A 171 2.77 -12.71 -9.15
C GLY A 171 1.41 -12.12 -8.81
N GLU A 172 0.57 -11.90 -9.81
CA GLU A 172 -0.80 -11.44 -9.60
C GLU A 172 -1.61 -12.46 -8.79
N ALA A 173 -2.52 -11.97 -7.97
CA ALA A 173 -3.39 -12.83 -7.19
C ALA A 173 -4.61 -13.33 -7.97
N ASP A 174 -4.93 -12.73 -9.13
CA ASP A 174 -6.20 -12.96 -9.84
C ASP A 174 -6.40 -14.40 -10.29
N ASP A 175 -5.41 -14.99 -10.95
CA ASP A 175 -5.48 -16.37 -11.43
C ASP A 175 -5.50 -17.38 -10.27
N MET A 176 -4.75 -17.11 -9.20
CA MET A 176 -4.74 -17.92 -7.99
C MET A 176 -6.07 -17.84 -7.25
N MET A 177 -6.68 -16.65 -7.15
CA MET A 177 -8.02 -16.45 -6.58
C MET A 177 -9.07 -17.22 -7.37
N ALA A 178 -9.06 -17.11 -8.70
CA ALA A 178 -10.00 -17.80 -9.57
C ALA A 178 -9.85 -19.33 -9.47
N LYS A 179 -8.62 -19.85 -9.51
CA LYS A 179 -8.35 -21.30 -9.30
C LYS A 179 -8.81 -21.75 -7.92
N GLN A 180 -8.47 -21.01 -6.87
CA GLN A 180 -8.87 -21.35 -5.51
C GLN A 180 -10.40 -21.33 -5.34
N LEU A 181 -11.12 -20.41 -5.98
CA LEU A 181 -12.59 -20.40 -5.94
C LEU A 181 -13.19 -21.69 -6.51
N LEU A 182 -12.61 -22.23 -7.60
CA LEU A 182 -13.08 -23.46 -8.23
C LEU A 182 -12.69 -24.72 -7.43
N ASP A 183 -11.50 -24.74 -6.84
CA ASP A 183 -10.97 -25.91 -6.13
C ASP A 183 -11.44 -25.99 -4.66
N SER A 184 -11.78 -24.85 -4.06
CA SER A 184 -12.16 -24.74 -2.65
C SER A 184 -13.67 -24.58 -2.46
N LYS A 185 -14.12 -24.59 -1.20
CA LYS A 185 -15.50 -24.24 -0.82
C LYS A 185 -15.69 -22.73 -0.62
N ALA A 186 -14.83 -21.89 -1.21
CA ALA A 186 -15.00 -20.45 -1.13
C ALA A 186 -16.31 -20.04 -1.82
N PHE A 187 -16.99 -19.07 -1.23
CA PHE A 187 -18.30 -18.62 -1.66
C PHE A 187 -18.23 -17.64 -2.83
N ALA A 188 -17.29 -16.69 -2.80
CA ALA A 188 -17.09 -15.67 -3.83
C ALA A 188 -15.73 -14.97 -3.68
N ILE A 189 -15.39 -14.14 -4.68
CA ILE A 189 -14.21 -13.26 -4.68
C ILE A 189 -14.62 -11.79 -4.46
N PHE A 190 -14.09 -11.11 -3.45
CA PHE A 190 -14.25 -9.67 -3.26
C PHE A 190 -13.16 -8.90 -4.02
N SER A 191 -13.53 -8.21 -5.11
CA SER A 191 -12.58 -7.43 -5.91
C SER A 191 -13.26 -6.33 -6.77
N TYR A 192 -12.47 -5.33 -7.17
CA TYR A 192 -12.79 -4.34 -8.21
C TYR A 192 -12.29 -4.75 -9.61
N ASP A 193 -11.64 -5.92 -9.73
CA ASP A 193 -11.21 -6.42 -11.02
C ASP A 193 -12.39 -7.05 -11.79
N SER A 194 -12.58 -6.58 -13.01
CA SER A 194 -13.63 -7.08 -13.89
C SER A 194 -13.27 -8.40 -14.56
N ASP A 195 -12.01 -8.83 -14.46
CA ASP A 195 -11.57 -10.13 -14.96
C ASP A 195 -12.31 -11.29 -14.26
N PHE A 196 -12.72 -11.12 -13.00
CA PHE A 196 -13.56 -12.09 -12.28
C PHE A 196 -14.97 -12.27 -12.84
N CYS A 197 -15.45 -11.36 -13.69
CA CYS A 197 -16.70 -11.53 -14.43
C CYS A 197 -16.55 -12.44 -15.66
N LEU A 198 -15.31 -12.85 -15.99
CA LEU A 198 -14.96 -13.55 -17.23
C LEU A 198 -14.36 -14.93 -16.98
N PHE A 199 -13.65 -15.11 -15.85
CA PHE A 199 -13.18 -16.43 -15.47
C PHE A 199 -14.35 -17.42 -15.38
N LYS A 200 -14.15 -18.60 -15.94
CA LYS A 200 -15.18 -19.63 -15.97
C LYS A 200 -15.66 -19.96 -14.55
N ASP A 201 -16.97 -20.09 -14.39
CA ASP A 201 -17.65 -20.48 -13.14
C ASP A 201 -17.27 -19.63 -11.91
N CYS A 202 -16.84 -18.39 -12.14
CA CYS A 202 -16.51 -17.46 -11.06
C CYS A 202 -17.71 -16.59 -10.65
N CYS A 203 -17.71 -16.22 -9.38
CA CYS A 203 -18.60 -15.23 -8.79
C CYS A 203 -17.79 -14.21 -8.00
N CYS A 204 -18.11 -12.93 -8.19
CA CYS A 204 -17.45 -11.84 -7.50
C CYS A 204 -18.43 -10.93 -6.76
N ILE A 205 -17.95 -10.33 -5.67
CA ILE A 205 -18.64 -9.31 -4.89
C ILE A 205 -17.93 -7.98 -5.15
N PRO A 206 -18.52 -7.11 -5.99
CA PRO A 206 -18.06 -5.73 -6.12
C PRO A 206 -18.14 -5.02 -4.77
N PRO A 207 -17.14 -4.23 -4.36
CA PRO A 207 -17.22 -3.48 -3.10
C PRO A 207 -18.37 -2.46 -3.05
N LYS A 208 -18.86 -2.00 -4.22
CA LYS A 208 -20.08 -1.16 -4.32
C LYS A 208 -21.38 -1.92 -4.05
N LEU A 209 -21.35 -3.24 -4.13
CA LEU A 209 -22.47 -4.13 -3.84
C LEU A 209 -22.23 -4.92 -2.54
N PHE A 210 -21.27 -4.51 -1.72
CA PHE A 210 -21.06 -5.07 -0.40
C PHE A 210 -21.71 -4.15 0.64
N ASP A 211 -22.47 -4.73 1.57
CA ASP A 211 -23.20 -4.00 2.61
C ASP A 211 -24.17 -2.94 2.02
N ILE A 212 -25.04 -3.37 1.10
CA ILE A 212 -25.89 -2.47 0.28
C ILE A 212 -26.81 -1.59 1.14
N HIS A 213 -27.27 -2.12 2.27
CA HIS A 213 -28.15 -1.41 3.20
C HIS A 213 -27.40 -0.78 4.38
N ASN A 214 -26.05 -0.84 4.37
CA ASN A 214 -25.19 -0.30 5.41
C ASN A 214 -25.52 -0.90 6.80
N ASP A 215 -25.82 -2.20 6.84
CA ASP A 215 -26.19 -2.96 8.03
C ASP A 215 -25.03 -3.06 9.04
N MET A 216 -23.79 -2.97 8.57
CA MET A 216 -22.61 -2.88 9.45
C MET A 216 -22.26 -1.46 9.88
N GLU A 217 -23.05 -0.47 9.44
CA GLU A 217 -22.88 0.94 9.75
C GLU A 217 -21.51 1.51 9.38
N LEU A 218 -20.93 1.08 8.26
CA LEU A 218 -19.58 1.48 7.82
C LEU A 218 -19.45 2.99 7.57
N GLU A 219 -20.56 3.64 7.18
CA GLU A 219 -20.62 5.08 6.84
C GLU A 219 -21.43 5.92 7.83
N TYR A 220 -21.92 5.35 8.94
CA TYR A 220 -22.61 6.11 10.00
C TYR A 220 -21.63 6.63 11.05
N CYS A 221 -22.04 7.63 11.85
CA CYS A 221 -21.22 8.29 12.88
C CYS A 221 -20.80 7.40 14.09
N GLY A 222 -20.70 6.08 13.93
CA GLY A 222 -20.17 5.16 14.95
C GLY A 222 -18.67 4.96 14.81
N GLU A 223 -17.91 4.93 15.90
CA GLU A 223 -16.44 4.85 15.85
C GLU A 223 -15.90 3.55 15.21
N VAL A 224 -16.68 2.46 15.26
CA VAL A 224 -16.31 1.15 14.73
C VAL A 224 -17.52 0.49 14.05
N PRO A 225 -17.30 -0.40 13.06
CA PRO A 225 -18.38 -1.17 12.45
C PRO A 225 -19.16 -1.99 13.47
N LYS A 226 -20.43 -2.27 13.17
CA LYS A 226 -21.30 -3.11 13.99
C LYS A 226 -21.42 -4.52 13.43
N LYS A 227 -21.80 -5.44 14.32
CA LYS A 227 -22.17 -6.81 13.94
C LYS A 227 -23.45 -6.77 13.10
N PRO A 228 -23.43 -7.28 11.85
CA PRO A 228 -24.64 -7.34 11.04
C PRO A 228 -25.60 -8.41 11.57
N LEU A 229 -26.90 -8.12 11.55
CA LEU A 229 -27.96 -9.13 11.70
C LEU A 229 -28.33 -9.74 10.35
N HIS A 230 -28.27 -8.90 9.32
CA HIS A 230 -28.43 -9.19 7.90
C HIS A 230 -27.27 -8.52 7.18
N LEU A 231 -26.80 -9.09 6.08
CA LEU A 231 -25.76 -8.47 5.25
C LEU A 231 -26.08 -8.68 3.78
N GLN A 232 -26.88 -7.78 3.22
CA GLN A 232 -27.25 -7.85 1.81
C GLN A 232 -26.07 -7.47 0.91
N ILE A 233 -25.73 -8.40 0.01
CA ILE A 233 -24.69 -8.21 -1.00
C ILE A 233 -25.19 -8.53 -2.40
N GLY A 234 -24.51 -7.99 -3.41
CA GLY A 234 -24.72 -8.34 -4.82
C GLY A 234 -23.58 -9.16 -5.38
N LEU A 235 -23.90 -10.31 -5.97
CA LEU A 235 -22.98 -11.23 -6.63
C LEU A 235 -23.09 -11.10 -8.13
N ILE A 236 -21.98 -10.86 -8.81
CA ILE A 236 -21.89 -10.96 -10.28
C ILE A 236 -21.26 -12.31 -10.61
N SER A 237 -21.95 -13.14 -11.40
CA SER A 237 -21.41 -14.41 -11.88
C SER A 237 -21.16 -14.39 -13.38
N THR A 238 -20.13 -15.12 -13.82
CA THR A 238 -19.77 -15.24 -15.23
C THR A 238 -20.94 -15.76 -16.06
N GLU A 239 -21.72 -16.72 -15.54
CA GLU A 239 -22.92 -17.25 -16.20
C GLU A 239 -23.95 -16.14 -16.51
N ARG A 240 -24.27 -15.30 -15.53
CA ARG A 240 -25.26 -14.23 -15.71
C ARG A 240 -24.74 -13.12 -16.63
N VAL A 241 -23.44 -12.86 -16.61
CA VAL A 241 -22.79 -11.94 -17.56
C VAL A 241 -22.85 -12.50 -18.98
N SER A 242 -22.60 -13.80 -19.15
CA SER A 242 -22.75 -14.55 -20.41
C SER A 242 -24.17 -14.41 -20.95
N HIS A 243 -25.17 -14.66 -20.11
CA HIS A 243 -26.58 -14.54 -20.47
C HIS A 243 -26.98 -13.11 -20.81
N MET A 244 -26.55 -12.13 -20.00
CA MET A 244 -26.81 -10.70 -20.24
C MET A 244 -26.31 -10.26 -21.62
N PHE A 245 -25.13 -10.72 -22.05
CA PHE A 245 -24.60 -10.41 -23.37
C PHE A 245 -25.11 -11.35 -24.47
N GLY A 246 -25.69 -12.50 -24.14
CA GLY A 246 -26.03 -13.56 -25.10
C GLY A 246 -24.78 -14.11 -25.79
N LEU A 247 -23.70 -14.28 -25.02
CA LEU A 247 -22.43 -14.86 -25.46
C LEU A 247 -22.19 -16.16 -24.70
N SER A 248 -21.40 -17.06 -25.27
CA SER A 248 -20.81 -18.21 -24.55
C SER A 248 -19.59 -17.81 -23.73
N SER A 249 -19.13 -18.68 -22.83
CA SER A 249 -17.94 -18.42 -22.01
C SER A 249 -16.67 -18.18 -22.85
N ASP A 250 -16.49 -18.93 -23.95
CA ASP A 250 -15.36 -18.70 -24.87
C ASP A 250 -15.48 -17.33 -25.58
N GLU A 251 -16.69 -16.91 -25.94
CA GLU A 251 -16.93 -15.60 -26.57
C GLU A 251 -16.75 -14.43 -25.60
N LEU A 252 -16.99 -14.62 -24.30
CA LEU A 252 -16.66 -13.62 -23.27
C LEU A 252 -15.15 -13.34 -23.20
N ILE A 253 -14.33 -14.36 -23.43
CA ILE A 253 -12.86 -14.20 -23.51
C ILE A 253 -12.50 -13.34 -24.73
N GLU A 254 -13.12 -13.59 -25.89
CA GLU A 254 -12.89 -12.78 -27.09
C GLU A 254 -13.36 -11.33 -26.89
N LEU A 255 -14.48 -11.12 -26.19
CA LEU A 255 -14.94 -9.79 -25.76
C LEU A 255 -13.86 -9.08 -24.94
N ALA A 256 -13.27 -9.76 -23.95
CA ALA A 256 -12.21 -9.20 -23.11
C ALA A 256 -10.98 -8.76 -23.92
N ILE A 257 -10.55 -9.61 -24.85
CA ILE A 257 -9.39 -9.36 -25.69
C ILE A 257 -9.63 -8.17 -26.61
N VAL A 258 -10.80 -8.09 -27.25
CA VAL A 258 -11.14 -7.00 -28.18
C VAL A 258 -11.38 -5.68 -27.43
N CYS A 259 -12.01 -5.74 -26.26
CA CYS A 259 -12.10 -4.57 -25.37
C CYS A 259 -10.72 -4.06 -24.94
N GLY A 260 -9.71 -4.93 -24.91
CA GLY A 260 -8.37 -4.64 -24.44
C GLY A 260 -8.24 -4.91 -22.94
N ASN A 261 -7.85 -6.13 -22.59
CA ASN A 261 -7.49 -6.50 -21.23
C ASN A 261 -6.05 -6.03 -20.91
N ASP A 262 -5.53 -6.44 -19.75
CA ASP A 262 -4.17 -6.07 -19.33
C ASP A 262 -3.06 -6.55 -20.28
N LEU A 263 -3.33 -7.54 -21.13
CA LEU A 263 -2.36 -8.09 -22.09
C LEU A 263 -2.51 -7.51 -23.50
N THR A 264 -3.71 -7.10 -23.92
CA THR A 264 -3.98 -6.63 -25.30
C THR A 264 -4.31 -5.15 -25.41
N SER A 265 -4.51 -4.44 -24.29
CA SER A 265 -4.95 -3.04 -24.29
C SER A 265 -4.04 -2.09 -25.06
N HIS A 266 -2.71 -2.29 -25.07
CA HIS A 266 -1.78 -1.43 -25.81
C HIS A 266 -1.88 -1.60 -27.34
N TYR A 267 -2.21 -2.80 -27.81
CA TYR A 267 -2.50 -3.05 -29.23
C TYR A 267 -3.89 -2.52 -29.63
N MET A 268 -4.85 -2.56 -28.70
CA MET A 268 -6.24 -2.16 -28.98
C MET A 268 -6.51 -0.66 -28.82
N ARG A 269 -5.76 0.11 -28.00
CA ARG A 269 -6.14 1.51 -27.62
C ARG A 269 -5.21 2.70 -27.98
N ASN A 270 -4.03 2.53 -28.56
CA ASN A 270 -3.22 3.65 -29.09
C ASN A 270 -3.89 4.47 -30.24
N ASN A 271 -3.44 5.70 -30.50
CA ASN A 271 -4.08 6.64 -31.47
C ASN A 271 -4.02 6.21 -32.97
N GLN A 272 -3.53 5.00 -33.29
CA GLN A 272 -3.47 4.38 -34.64
C GLN A 272 -4.08 2.95 -34.63
N THR A 273 -5.10 2.71 -33.82
CA THR A 273 -5.45 1.36 -33.34
C THR A 273 -6.29 0.46 -34.22
N LEU A 274 -6.18 -0.83 -33.92
CA LEU A 274 -7.11 -1.86 -34.40
C LEU A 274 -8.57 -1.50 -34.08
N LEU A 275 -8.90 -1.02 -32.87
CA LEU A 275 -10.28 -0.57 -32.58
C LEU A 275 -10.76 0.54 -33.50
N TYR A 276 -9.88 1.48 -33.89
CA TYR A 276 -10.21 2.51 -34.87
C TYR A 276 -10.41 1.91 -36.26
N LYS A 277 -9.56 0.95 -36.66
CA LYS A 277 -9.66 0.24 -37.95
C LYS A 277 -10.89 -0.67 -38.04
N LEU A 278 -11.42 -1.12 -36.90
CA LEU A 278 -12.62 -1.96 -36.82
C LEU A 278 -13.93 -1.16 -36.92
N ASP A 279 -13.86 0.18 -37.00
CA ASP A 279 -15.01 1.10 -37.06
C ASP A 279 -16.08 0.88 -35.97
N ILE A 280 -15.65 0.41 -34.80
CA ILE A 280 -16.52 0.22 -33.63
C ILE A 280 -16.66 1.57 -32.92
N ARG A 281 -17.21 2.58 -33.61
CA ARG A 281 -17.37 3.93 -33.10
C ARG A 281 -18.69 4.08 -32.37
N GLU A 282 -18.62 4.11 -31.05
CA GLU A 282 -19.23 5.17 -30.24
C GLU A 282 -18.76 5.01 -28.79
N ARG A 283 -18.05 6.01 -28.24
CA ARG A 283 -17.55 5.95 -26.85
C ARG A 283 -18.65 5.69 -25.81
N LYS A 284 -19.91 6.01 -26.16
CA LYS A 284 -21.07 5.86 -25.27
C LYS A 284 -21.58 4.41 -25.20
N ASN A 285 -21.41 3.62 -26.27
CA ASN A 285 -21.92 2.24 -26.42
C ASN A 285 -20.81 1.24 -26.83
N GLN A 286 -19.55 1.56 -26.55
CA GLN A 286 -18.40 0.79 -27.04
C GLN A 286 -18.48 -0.70 -26.70
N LEU A 287 -18.90 -1.04 -25.47
CA LEU A 287 -19.00 -2.44 -25.04
C LEU A 287 -20.08 -3.20 -25.82
N GLU A 288 -21.24 -2.59 -26.04
CA GLU A 288 -22.36 -3.20 -26.78
C GLU A 288 -22.00 -3.43 -28.24
N ASN A 289 -21.30 -2.46 -28.85
CA ASN A 289 -20.81 -2.59 -30.22
C ASN A 289 -19.78 -3.73 -30.33
N ILE A 290 -18.89 -3.89 -29.32
CA ILE A 290 -17.95 -5.02 -29.29
C ILE A 290 -18.69 -6.33 -29.08
N VAL A 291 -19.73 -6.38 -28.24
CA VAL A 291 -20.57 -7.59 -28.07
C VAL A 291 -21.22 -7.98 -29.40
N ALA A 292 -21.78 -7.03 -30.15
CA ALA A 292 -22.35 -7.29 -31.49
C ALA A 292 -21.28 -7.79 -32.47
N TRP A 293 -20.07 -7.23 -32.40
CA TRP A 293 -18.92 -7.67 -33.17
C TRP A 293 -18.55 -9.12 -32.83
N VAL A 294 -18.44 -9.46 -31.54
CA VAL A 294 -18.12 -10.84 -31.09
C VAL A 294 -19.21 -11.81 -31.54
N LYS A 295 -20.49 -11.44 -31.50
CA LYS A 295 -21.57 -12.29 -32.04
C LYS A 295 -21.42 -12.58 -33.52
N SER A 296 -20.90 -11.61 -34.28
CA SER A 296 -20.75 -11.71 -35.74
C SER A 296 -19.56 -12.58 -36.13
N TYR A 297 -18.42 -12.39 -35.46
CA TYR A 297 -17.16 -13.05 -35.82
C TYR A 297 -16.82 -14.25 -34.93
N LYS A 298 -17.34 -14.33 -33.71
CA LYS A 298 -17.10 -15.34 -32.65
C LYS A 298 -15.67 -15.45 -32.13
N ARG A 299 -14.67 -15.21 -32.98
CA ARG A 299 -13.23 -15.25 -32.67
C ARG A 299 -12.49 -14.14 -33.41
N ILE A 300 -11.38 -13.70 -32.84
CA ILE A 300 -10.53 -12.65 -33.40
C ILE A 300 -10.02 -12.97 -34.81
N GLU A 301 -9.62 -14.22 -35.05
CA GLU A 301 -9.08 -14.69 -36.32
C GLU A 301 -10.12 -14.71 -37.45
N ASN A 302 -11.40 -14.67 -37.12
CA ASN A 302 -12.45 -14.63 -38.15
C ASN A 302 -12.62 -13.23 -38.75
N HIS A 303 -12.00 -12.22 -38.16
CA HIS A 303 -12.02 -10.86 -38.70
C HIS A 303 -10.78 -10.59 -39.57
N PRO A 304 -10.92 -10.24 -40.86
CA PRO A 304 -9.80 -10.14 -41.80
C PRO A 304 -8.67 -9.21 -41.33
N LEU A 305 -9.01 -8.04 -40.76
CA LEU A 305 -8.01 -7.11 -40.25
C LEU A 305 -7.22 -7.65 -39.05
N LEU A 306 -7.86 -8.38 -38.14
CA LEU A 306 -7.21 -8.88 -36.93
C LEU A 306 -6.42 -10.15 -37.20
N ASP A 307 -6.91 -11.04 -38.06
CA ASP A 307 -6.14 -12.19 -38.56
C ASP A 307 -4.84 -11.73 -39.25
N ASN A 308 -4.94 -10.73 -40.14
CA ASN A 308 -3.76 -10.15 -40.76
C ASN A 308 -2.82 -9.50 -39.74
N GLU A 309 -3.34 -8.82 -38.72
CA GLU A 309 -2.50 -8.27 -37.66
C GLU A 309 -1.81 -9.38 -36.86
N MET A 310 -2.51 -10.44 -36.45
CA MET A 310 -1.91 -11.56 -35.72
C MET A 310 -0.80 -12.26 -36.52
N ARG A 311 -0.95 -12.38 -37.84
CA ARG A 311 0.09 -12.96 -38.71
C ARG A 311 1.33 -12.07 -38.83
N ASN A 312 1.14 -10.75 -38.86
CA ASN A 312 2.23 -9.79 -39.06
C ASN A 312 2.86 -9.30 -37.75
N ASN A 313 2.16 -9.48 -36.61
CA ASN A 313 2.56 -9.02 -35.29
C ASN A 313 2.55 -10.19 -34.30
N SER A 314 3.70 -10.86 -34.20
CA SER A 314 3.88 -12.03 -33.33
C SER A 314 3.62 -11.73 -31.86
N GLU A 315 3.93 -10.52 -31.38
CA GLU A 315 3.65 -10.13 -29.99
C GLU A 315 2.15 -10.00 -29.72
N PHE A 316 1.39 -9.44 -30.66
CA PHE A 316 -0.07 -9.38 -30.54
C PHE A 316 -0.68 -10.78 -30.55
N ALA A 317 -0.25 -11.66 -31.45
CA ALA A 317 -0.71 -13.04 -31.48
C ALA A 317 -0.41 -13.78 -30.17
N LEU A 318 0.79 -13.60 -29.61
CA LEU A 318 1.16 -14.14 -28.30
C LEU A 318 0.27 -13.57 -27.18
N ALA A 319 0.01 -12.27 -27.18
CA ALA A 319 -0.85 -11.62 -26.17
C ALA A 319 -2.30 -12.14 -26.22
N VAL A 320 -2.84 -12.39 -27.41
CA VAL A 320 -4.15 -13.04 -27.61
C VAL A 320 -4.15 -14.46 -27.03
N GLN A 321 -3.13 -15.27 -27.35
CA GLN A 321 -3.02 -16.63 -26.83
C GLN A 321 -2.90 -16.65 -25.30
N LEU A 322 -2.03 -15.82 -24.73
CA LEU A 322 -1.86 -15.68 -23.28
C LEU A 322 -3.15 -15.24 -22.59
N SER A 323 -3.92 -14.34 -23.21
CA SER A 323 -5.22 -13.91 -22.68
C SER A 323 -6.21 -15.07 -22.60
N ARG A 324 -6.26 -15.92 -23.63
CA ARG A 324 -7.12 -17.12 -23.62
C ARG A 324 -6.70 -18.09 -22.53
N SER A 325 -5.40 -18.38 -22.42
CA SER A 325 -4.87 -19.25 -21.37
C SER A 325 -5.09 -18.68 -19.96
N PHE A 326 -5.03 -17.35 -19.79
CA PHE A 326 -5.33 -16.68 -18.53
C PHE A 326 -6.77 -16.93 -18.09
N TYR A 327 -7.77 -16.55 -18.89
CA TYR A 327 -9.18 -16.70 -18.50
C TYR A 327 -9.65 -18.16 -18.44
N LYS A 328 -8.95 -19.08 -19.13
CA LYS A 328 -9.17 -20.53 -19.00
C LYS A 328 -8.45 -21.16 -17.80
N LEU A 329 -7.66 -20.38 -17.07
CA LEU A 329 -6.83 -20.83 -15.95
C LEU A 329 -5.80 -21.89 -16.35
N GLU A 330 -5.46 -21.95 -17.64
CA GLU A 330 -4.50 -22.87 -18.26
C GLU A 330 -3.08 -22.30 -18.26
N LEU A 331 -2.90 -21.03 -17.87
CA LEU A 331 -1.57 -20.52 -17.57
C LEU A 331 -0.99 -21.39 -16.44
N VAL A 332 -0.02 -22.21 -16.84
CA VAL A 332 1.02 -22.65 -15.92
C VAL A 332 1.64 -21.34 -15.44
N GLN A 333 1.48 -21.02 -14.16
CA GLN A 333 2.31 -19.98 -13.58
C GLN A 333 3.72 -20.48 -13.81
N ASP A 334 4.43 -19.87 -14.77
CA ASP A 334 5.83 -20.13 -15.02
C ASP A 334 6.56 -19.73 -13.73
N TYR A 335 6.60 -20.68 -12.81
CA TYR A 335 7.71 -20.90 -11.93
C TYR A 335 8.92 -21.06 -12.85
N ASP A 336 9.51 -19.94 -13.26
CA ASP A 336 10.89 -19.87 -13.72
C ASP A 336 11.83 -20.15 -12.51
N ASP A 337 11.47 -21.13 -11.67
CA ASP A 337 12.04 -21.47 -10.36
C ASP A 337 12.80 -22.80 -10.44
N ASN A 338 12.69 -23.56 -11.52
CA ASN A 338 13.44 -24.81 -11.71
C ASN A 338 14.97 -24.62 -11.83
N ASN A 339 15.47 -23.37 -11.80
CA ASN A 339 16.90 -23.04 -11.91
C ASN A 339 17.40 -22.05 -10.83
N LYS A 340 16.62 -21.73 -9.81
CA LYS A 340 17.00 -20.70 -8.83
C LYS A 340 17.68 -21.34 -7.62
N GLY A 341 18.92 -20.93 -7.35
CA GLY A 341 19.75 -21.51 -6.28
C GLY A 341 19.11 -21.39 -4.88
N SER A 342 19.69 -22.11 -3.91
CA SER A 342 19.18 -22.29 -2.53
C SER A 342 18.76 -20.99 -1.81
N LEU A 343 19.39 -19.85 -2.13
CA LEU A 343 19.04 -18.55 -1.55
C LEU A 343 17.63 -18.09 -1.95
N THR A 344 17.24 -18.24 -3.21
CA THR A 344 15.94 -17.78 -3.69
C THR A 344 14.81 -18.59 -3.06
N GLU A 345 14.99 -19.91 -2.93
CA GLU A 345 14.05 -20.78 -2.24
C GLU A 345 13.83 -20.33 -0.79
N LEU A 346 14.91 -20.01 -0.07
CA LEU A 346 14.84 -19.51 1.30
C LEU A 346 14.14 -18.15 1.41
N VAL A 347 14.37 -17.23 0.46
CA VAL A 347 13.64 -15.94 0.40
C VAL A 347 12.14 -16.18 0.21
N ILE A 348 11.76 -17.05 -0.72
CA ILE A 348 10.37 -17.40 -1.01
C ILE A 348 9.72 -18.08 0.21
N GLU A 349 10.41 -19.01 0.87
CA GLU A 349 9.93 -19.66 2.08
C GLU A 349 9.65 -18.65 3.20
N ARG A 350 10.58 -17.70 3.42
CA ARG A 350 10.39 -16.64 4.42
C ARG A 350 9.24 -15.69 4.09
N LEU A 351 8.96 -15.46 2.81
CA LEU A 351 7.78 -14.69 2.36
C LEU A 351 6.47 -15.44 2.60
N LYS A 352 6.43 -16.75 2.30
CA LYS A 352 5.27 -17.62 2.56
C LYS A 352 4.96 -17.72 4.05
N THR A 353 5.97 -17.75 4.90
CA THR A 353 5.83 -17.74 6.36
C THR A 353 5.58 -16.34 6.96
N LYS A 354 5.45 -15.30 6.13
CA LYS A 354 5.24 -13.90 6.53
C LYS A 354 6.34 -13.31 7.42
N THR A 355 7.56 -13.85 7.34
CA THR A 355 8.71 -13.38 8.11
C THR A 355 9.59 -12.40 7.34
N LEU A 356 9.22 -12.10 6.10
CA LEU A 356 9.92 -11.18 5.21
C LEU A 356 8.94 -10.22 4.53
N HIS A 357 9.37 -8.99 4.30
CA HIS A 357 8.55 -7.99 3.61
C HIS A 357 8.43 -8.30 2.10
N PRO A 358 7.22 -8.24 1.49
CA PRO A 358 7.01 -8.63 0.09
C PRO A 358 7.92 -7.95 -0.94
N LYS A 359 8.20 -6.64 -0.76
CA LYS A 359 9.11 -5.88 -1.62
C LYS A 359 10.55 -6.42 -1.67
N MET A 360 10.96 -7.27 -0.72
CA MET A 360 12.25 -7.93 -0.77
C MET A 360 12.35 -8.96 -1.91
N LEU A 361 11.25 -9.59 -2.33
CA LEU A 361 11.33 -10.50 -3.48
C LEU A 361 11.69 -9.75 -4.77
N GLY A 362 11.08 -8.58 -4.98
CA GLY A 362 11.42 -7.72 -6.11
C GLY A 362 12.88 -7.30 -6.04
N ALA A 363 13.34 -6.83 -4.88
CA ALA A 363 14.73 -6.42 -4.69
C ALA A 363 15.71 -7.58 -4.91
N HIS A 364 15.38 -8.78 -4.45
CA HIS A 364 16.16 -10.00 -4.69
C HIS A 364 16.27 -10.32 -6.19
N HIS A 365 15.24 -10.01 -6.98
CA HIS A 365 15.25 -10.12 -8.43
C HIS A 365 15.81 -8.88 -9.15
N GLY A 366 16.39 -7.93 -8.41
CA GLY A 366 17.09 -6.77 -8.96
C GLY A 366 16.21 -5.55 -9.24
N LEU A 367 14.97 -5.49 -8.74
CA LEU A 367 14.08 -4.34 -8.93
C LEU A 367 13.41 -3.91 -7.62
N TYR A 368 13.52 -2.63 -7.27
CA TYR A 368 12.78 -2.03 -6.17
C TYR A 368 11.90 -0.89 -6.68
N TRP A 369 10.64 -0.86 -6.28
CA TRP A 369 9.74 0.25 -6.60
C TRP A 369 9.56 1.13 -5.36
N GLN A 370 10.04 2.37 -5.44
CA GLN A 370 9.96 3.33 -4.35
C GLN A 370 8.51 3.60 -3.98
N LYS A 371 8.26 3.83 -2.69
CA LYS A 371 6.94 4.22 -2.22
C LYS A 371 6.60 5.63 -2.70
N VAL A 372 5.34 5.86 -3.06
CA VAL A 372 4.85 7.23 -3.25
C VAL A 372 4.42 7.77 -1.90
N LEU A 373 5.01 8.89 -1.52
CA LEU A 373 4.77 9.58 -0.25
C LEU A 373 4.38 11.02 -0.59
N PHE A 374 3.58 11.65 0.26
CA PHE A 374 3.45 13.10 0.16
C PHE A 374 4.72 13.73 0.73
N GLU A 375 5.43 14.49 -0.10
CA GLU A 375 6.58 15.30 0.28
C GLU A 375 6.61 16.56 -0.59
N ASP A 376 6.84 17.71 0.04
CA ASP A 376 6.98 18.98 -0.65
C ASP A 376 8.43 19.19 -1.10
N LEU A 377 8.69 18.90 -2.37
CA LEU A 377 10.03 18.95 -2.97
C LEU A 377 10.39 20.33 -3.55
N TYR A 378 9.80 21.43 -3.04
CA TYR A 378 9.91 22.80 -3.58
C TYR A 378 11.33 23.26 -3.98
N ASN A 379 12.39 22.69 -3.40
CA ASN A 379 13.79 23.04 -3.65
C ASN A 379 14.59 22.00 -4.44
N TYR A 380 13.92 21.06 -5.14
CA TYR A 380 14.57 19.98 -5.88
C TYR A 380 15.51 19.11 -5.01
N TRP A 381 15.30 19.03 -3.70
CA TRP A 381 16.04 18.07 -2.88
C TRP A 381 15.58 16.65 -3.22
N PRO A 382 16.46 15.64 -3.08
CA PRO A 382 16.03 14.26 -3.21
C PRO A 382 14.97 13.93 -2.17
N GLY A 383 13.91 13.23 -2.58
CA GLY A 383 12.90 12.69 -1.66
C GLY A 383 13.48 11.64 -0.71
N ILE A 384 12.75 11.32 0.35
CA ILE A 384 13.22 10.44 1.42
C ILE A 384 13.62 9.05 0.92
N GLU A 385 12.86 8.47 -0.01
CA GLU A 385 13.16 7.17 -0.60
C GLU A 385 14.54 7.18 -1.27
N THR A 386 14.93 8.25 -1.95
CA THR A 386 16.27 8.38 -2.55
C THR A 386 17.36 8.50 -1.49
N LEU A 387 17.11 9.24 -0.40
CA LEU A 387 18.05 9.37 0.73
C LEU A 387 18.25 8.06 1.49
N LEU A 388 17.24 7.18 1.49
CA LEU A 388 17.29 5.85 2.11
C LEU A 388 18.02 4.79 1.27
N SER A 389 18.52 5.14 0.08
CA SER A 389 19.34 4.24 -0.76
C SER A 389 20.55 3.67 -0.01
N ASN A 390 21.19 4.44 0.87
CA ASN A 390 22.30 3.96 1.69
C ASN A 390 21.88 2.85 2.67
N LEU A 391 20.72 2.97 3.29
CA LEU A 391 20.17 1.92 4.15
C LEU A 391 19.80 0.68 3.32
N ARG A 392 19.15 0.89 2.17
CA ARG A 392 18.80 -0.19 1.24
C ARG A 392 20.03 -0.90 0.67
N SER A 393 21.15 -0.20 0.43
CA SER A 393 22.40 -0.82 -0.06
C SER A 393 22.92 -1.93 0.85
N CYS A 394 22.74 -1.79 2.18
CA CYS A 394 23.08 -2.82 3.15
C CYS A 394 22.08 -3.97 3.13
N ILE A 395 20.78 -3.66 3.05
CA ILE A 395 19.71 -4.67 2.92
C ILE A 395 19.93 -5.50 1.65
N TYR A 396 20.23 -4.86 0.51
CA TYR A 396 20.51 -5.52 -0.75
C TYR A 396 21.74 -6.41 -0.69
N ARG A 397 22.82 -5.98 -0.01
CA ARG A 397 24.00 -6.84 0.19
C ARG A 397 23.66 -8.12 0.95
N ILE A 398 22.77 -8.05 1.94
CA ILE A 398 22.34 -9.25 2.69
C ILE A 398 21.46 -10.13 1.80
N LEU A 399 20.55 -9.54 1.03
CA LEU A 399 19.49 -10.23 0.30
C LEU A 399 19.91 -10.81 -1.06
N LEU A 400 20.91 -10.22 -1.71
CA LEU A 400 21.34 -10.60 -3.05
C LEU A 400 22.47 -11.64 -3.02
N PRO A 401 22.55 -12.51 -4.04
CA PRO A 401 23.72 -13.34 -4.31
C PRO A 401 25.04 -12.54 -4.35
N LEU A 402 26.17 -13.20 -4.05
CA LEU A 402 27.49 -12.54 -3.97
C LEU A 402 27.95 -11.88 -5.29
N ASN A 403 27.52 -12.42 -6.43
CA ASN A 403 27.86 -11.92 -7.77
C ASN A 403 27.01 -10.71 -8.20
N GLU A 404 25.89 -10.44 -7.54
CA GLU A 404 25.03 -9.30 -7.86
C GLU A 404 25.57 -8.02 -7.22
N MET A 405 25.60 -6.95 -8.01
CA MET A 405 26.29 -5.70 -7.65
C MET A 405 25.34 -4.55 -7.32
N GLY A 406 24.04 -4.69 -7.59
CA GLY A 406 23.06 -3.64 -7.30
C GLY A 406 21.62 -4.02 -7.64
N VAL A 407 20.71 -3.11 -7.33
CA VAL A 407 19.27 -3.19 -7.60
C VAL A 407 18.86 -1.95 -8.39
N ILE A 408 17.94 -2.09 -9.33
CA ILE A 408 17.33 -0.97 -10.04
C ILE A 408 16.15 -0.46 -9.20
N ASP A 409 16.34 0.69 -8.58
CA ASP A 409 15.30 1.44 -7.87
C ASP A 409 14.53 2.31 -8.89
N TYR A 410 13.23 2.05 -9.07
CA TYR A 410 12.33 2.96 -9.79
C TYR A 410 11.77 3.97 -8.82
N GLY A 411 12.13 5.23 -9.02
CA GLY A 411 11.83 6.33 -8.13
C GLY A 411 11.49 7.60 -8.86
N TRP A 412 10.97 8.58 -8.12
CA TRP A 412 10.77 9.91 -8.65
C TRP A 412 12.08 10.69 -8.61
N ASP A 413 12.43 11.29 -9.74
CA ASP A 413 13.48 12.29 -9.77
C ASP A 413 12.93 13.68 -9.40
N GLN A 414 13.82 14.67 -9.36
CA GLN A 414 13.50 16.06 -9.06
C GLN A 414 12.52 16.69 -10.07
N SER A 415 12.41 16.12 -11.28
CA SER A 415 11.46 16.57 -12.32
C SER A 415 10.08 15.93 -12.17
N LEU A 416 9.86 15.14 -11.11
CA LEU A 416 8.66 14.32 -10.92
C LEU A 416 8.43 13.34 -12.08
N THR A 417 9.52 12.85 -12.66
CA THR A 417 9.52 11.77 -13.64
C THR A 417 10.03 10.51 -12.98
N ILE A 418 9.43 9.36 -13.32
CA ILE A 418 9.92 8.07 -12.81
C ILE A 418 11.15 7.70 -13.59
N MET A 419 12.27 7.58 -12.89
CA MET A 419 13.54 7.18 -13.48
C MET A 419 14.09 5.95 -12.75
N PRO A 420 14.71 5.01 -13.50
CA PRO A 420 15.47 3.93 -12.90
C PRO A 420 16.82 4.47 -12.40
N HIS A 421 17.16 4.14 -11.15
CA HIS A 421 18.45 4.44 -10.53
C HIS A 421 19.08 3.16 -9.99
N THR A 422 20.36 2.92 -10.28
CA THR A 422 21.05 1.74 -9.76
C THR A 422 21.59 2.03 -8.36
N VAL A 423 21.10 1.31 -7.35
CA VAL A 423 21.66 1.32 -6.00
C VAL A 423 22.65 0.17 -5.89
N SER A 424 23.93 0.52 -5.77
CA SER A 424 25.00 -0.48 -5.58
C SER A 424 24.92 -1.12 -4.20
N VAL A 425 25.21 -2.42 -4.10
CA VAL A 425 25.29 -3.11 -2.81
C VAL A 425 26.46 -2.59 -1.96
N ALA A 426 26.27 -2.55 -0.64
CA ALA A 426 27.33 -2.20 0.28
C ALA A 426 28.49 -3.22 0.21
N LYS A 427 29.74 -2.75 0.26
CA LYS A 427 30.95 -3.59 0.12
C LYS A 427 31.56 -4.02 1.47
N TRP A 428 30.74 -4.09 2.52
CA TRP A 428 31.23 -4.32 3.88
C TRP A 428 31.28 -5.80 4.23
N LYS A 429 32.49 -6.29 4.53
CA LYS A 429 32.76 -7.70 4.86
C LYS A 429 32.07 -8.21 6.13
N TRP A 430 31.60 -7.31 7.01
CA TRP A 430 30.95 -7.68 8.26
C TRP A 430 29.44 -7.89 8.12
N LEU A 431 28.85 -7.52 6.98
CA LEU A 431 27.43 -7.78 6.72
C LEU A 431 27.23 -9.29 6.54
N PRO A 432 26.25 -9.89 7.23
CA PRO A 432 26.00 -11.32 7.12
C PRO A 432 25.39 -11.66 5.74
N GLN A 433 25.53 -12.91 5.34
CA GLN A 433 24.69 -13.46 4.27
C GLN A 433 23.27 -13.74 4.79
N PHE A 434 22.28 -13.79 3.90
CA PHE A 434 20.89 -14.01 4.26
C PHE A 434 20.68 -15.29 5.08
N GLU A 435 21.38 -16.37 4.72
CA GLU A 435 21.30 -17.69 5.34
C GLU A 435 21.83 -17.71 6.79
N GLU A 436 22.73 -16.80 7.14
CA GLU A 436 23.34 -16.66 8.46
C GLU A 436 22.38 -16.02 9.48
N ILE A 437 21.34 -15.35 9.01
CA ILE A 437 20.37 -14.67 9.87
C ILE A 437 19.33 -15.68 10.37
N LYS A 438 19.37 -15.95 11.67
CA LYS A 438 18.48 -16.90 12.34
C LYS A 438 17.57 -16.21 13.35
N LYS A 439 16.33 -16.70 13.50
CA LYS A 439 15.30 -16.10 14.37
C LYS A 439 15.71 -16.15 15.85
N GLU A 440 16.36 -17.23 16.26
CA GLU A 440 16.83 -17.48 17.62
C GLU A 440 17.97 -16.56 18.05
N ASN A 441 18.68 -15.92 17.11
CA ASN A 441 19.87 -15.12 17.37
C ASN A 441 19.57 -13.63 17.60
N ILE A 442 18.55 -13.31 18.41
CA ILE A 442 18.05 -11.94 18.63
C ILE A 442 19.17 -10.96 19.03
N SER A 443 20.07 -11.35 19.94
CA SER A 443 21.18 -10.48 20.38
C SER A 443 22.16 -10.15 19.23
N HIS A 444 22.46 -11.13 18.38
CA HIS A 444 23.31 -10.92 17.21
C HIS A 444 22.61 -10.04 16.17
N ASN A 445 21.33 -10.30 15.93
CA ASN A 445 20.50 -9.54 15.00
C ASN A 445 20.38 -8.07 15.44
N LEU A 446 20.21 -7.79 16.74
CA LEU A 446 20.23 -6.42 17.29
C LEU A 446 21.59 -5.73 17.08
N LYS A 447 22.71 -6.45 17.16
CA LYS A 447 24.05 -5.89 16.86
C LYS A 447 24.19 -5.56 15.37
N ILE A 448 23.68 -6.40 14.47
CA ILE A 448 23.66 -6.12 13.03
C ILE A 448 22.79 -4.89 12.75
N PHE A 449 21.57 -4.85 13.31
CA PHE A 449 20.67 -3.71 13.18
C PHE A 449 21.35 -2.40 13.60
N HIS A 450 21.96 -2.40 14.79
CA HIS A 450 22.69 -1.25 15.30
C HIS A 450 23.76 -0.77 14.31
N LYS A 451 24.65 -1.67 13.86
CA LYS A 451 25.74 -1.32 12.95
C LYS A 451 25.24 -0.76 11.62
N ILE A 452 24.17 -1.32 11.06
CA ILE A 452 23.58 -0.87 9.79
C ILE A 452 22.97 0.53 9.96
N ILE A 453 22.15 0.75 10.99
CA ILE A 453 21.53 2.06 11.19
C ILE A 453 22.56 3.14 11.52
N THR A 454 23.57 2.85 12.33
CA THR A 454 24.58 3.86 12.73
C THR A 454 25.68 4.07 11.70
N GLN A 455 25.57 3.49 10.51
CA GLN A 455 26.59 3.59 9.47
C GLN A 455 26.86 5.02 8.97
N GLN A 456 25.92 5.94 9.21
CA GLN A 456 26.03 7.35 8.84
C GLN A 456 26.62 8.21 9.96
N GLU A 457 26.84 7.64 11.15
CA GLU A 457 27.35 8.39 12.30
C GLU A 457 28.81 8.84 12.11
N PRO A 458 29.17 10.07 12.49
CA PRO A 458 30.56 10.53 12.42
C PRO A 458 31.46 9.68 13.33
N GLY A 459 32.36 8.86 12.78
CA GLY A 459 33.25 8.01 13.59
C GLY A 459 32.80 6.56 13.75
N TRP A 460 31.75 6.11 13.04
CA TRP A 460 31.29 4.72 13.06
C TRP A 460 32.37 3.66 12.76
N LYS A 461 33.47 4.05 12.09
CA LYS A 461 34.60 3.19 11.72
C LYS A 461 35.64 3.00 12.83
N THR A 462 35.62 3.80 13.88
CA THR A 462 36.57 3.65 15.00
C THR A 462 36.07 2.58 15.96
N GLN A 463 36.98 1.73 16.48
CA GLN A 463 36.64 0.65 17.42
C GLN A 463 36.04 1.17 18.74
N ASP A 464 36.17 2.46 19.01
CA ASP A 464 35.68 3.14 20.22
C ASP A 464 34.22 3.59 20.15
N TRP A 465 33.42 3.20 19.14
CA TRP A 465 32.02 3.66 19.00
C TRP A 465 31.07 2.96 19.99
N PRO A 466 30.76 3.52 21.19
CA PRO A 466 30.26 2.74 22.31
C PRO A 466 28.82 3.16 22.66
N ARG A 467 27.94 3.24 21.68
CA ARG A 467 26.53 3.60 21.91
C ARG A 467 25.58 2.62 21.27
N ASN A 468 25.59 1.40 21.79
CA ASN A 468 24.48 0.49 21.55
C ASN A 468 23.26 0.99 22.35
N TYR A 469 22.33 1.67 21.66
CA TYR A 469 21.16 2.28 22.29
C TYR A 469 20.16 1.24 22.82
N PHE A 470 20.18 0.00 22.32
CA PHE A 470 19.39 -1.08 22.91
C PHE A 470 19.86 -1.46 24.30
N ILE A 471 21.18 -1.41 24.55
CA ILE A 471 21.74 -1.67 25.89
C ILE A 471 21.40 -0.50 26.82
N ARG A 472 21.50 0.74 26.33
CA ARG A 472 21.33 1.94 27.16
C ARG A 472 19.87 2.23 27.52
N TYR A 473 18.95 2.04 26.58
CA TYR A 473 17.55 2.47 26.71
C TYR A 473 16.54 1.31 26.61
N GLY A 474 17.00 0.08 26.45
CA GLY A 474 16.14 -1.08 26.17
C GLY A 474 15.74 -1.18 24.71
N ARG A 475 15.12 -2.31 24.32
CA ARG A 475 14.78 -2.62 22.92
C ARG A 475 13.79 -1.63 22.33
N HIS A 476 12.72 -1.32 23.07
CA HIS A 476 11.66 -0.42 22.64
C HIS A 476 12.16 1.02 22.42
N ASN A 477 12.70 1.65 23.46
CA ASN A 477 13.16 3.04 23.36
C ASN A 477 14.45 3.16 22.55
N GLY A 478 15.33 2.14 22.57
CA GLY A 478 16.51 2.09 21.72
C GLY A 478 16.15 2.10 20.24
N PHE A 479 15.10 1.38 19.83
CA PHE A 479 14.61 1.42 18.45
C PHE A 479 14.11 2.82 18.05
N ILE A 480 13.29 3.46 18.90
CA ILE A 480 12.83 4.85 18.69
C ILE A 480 14.03 5.80 18.55
N PHE A 481 15.03 5.64 19.43
CA PHE A 481 16.27 6.42 19.42
C PHE A 481 17.02 6.28 18.09
N TYR A 482 17.17 5.05 17.59
CA TYR A 482 17.81 4.77 16.31
C TYR A 482 17.10 5.47 15.15
N CYS A 483 15.77 5.42 15.09
CA CYS A 483 15.00 6.08 14.04
C CYS A 483 15.13 7.61 14.11
N LEU A 484 15.03 8.21 15.30
CA LEU A 484 15.20 9.65 15.51
C LEU A 484 16.62 10.12 15.15
N ARG A 485 17.64 9.36 15.54
CA ARG A 485 19.03 9.69 15.25
C ARG A 485 19.32 9.60 13.75
N TYR A 486 18.82 8.56 13.08
CA TYR A 486 18.92 8.45 11.63
C TYR A 486 18.20 9.60 10.92
N PHE A 487 17.01 10.00 11.41
CA PHE A 487 16.29 11.17 10.92
C PHE A 487 17.12 12.45 11.03
N LEU A 488 17.77 12.69 12.17
CA LEU A 488 18.65 13.86 12.33
C LEU A 488 19.83 13.86 11.36
N LEU A 489 20.53 12.73 11.23
CA LEU A 489 21.70 12.61 10.35
C LEU A 489 21.36 12.88 8.88
N LEU A 490 20.15 12.51 8.46
CA LEU A 490 19.67 12.81 7.11
C LEU A 490 19.29 14.28 6.89
N ASN A 491 18.83 14.99 7.93
CA ASN A 491 18.05 16.22 7.76
C ASN A 491 18.63 17.47 8.43
N TRP A 492 19.63 17.32 9.30
CA TRP A 492 20.25 18.47 9.93
C TRP A 492 21.27 19.13 9.00
N GLN A 493 21.11 20.44 8.75
CA GLN A 493 21.90 21.22 7.78
C GLN A 493 21.94 20.64 6.35
N HIS A 494 21.06 19.68 6.07
CA HIS A 494 20.96 18.94 4.83
C HIS A 494 19.48 18.69 4.53
N ASN A 495 19.10 18.53 3.25
CA ASN A 495 17.77 18.12 2.78
C ASN A 495 16.59 18.96 3.33
N LEU A 496 16.02 18.61 4.49
CA LEU A 496 14.87 19.32 5.08
C LEU A 496 15.23 20.54 5.94
N PHE A 497 16.49 20.69 6.37
CA PHE A 497 16.92 21.73 7.30
C PHE A 497 15.99 21.82 8.52
N ILE A 498 15.88 20.72 9.25
CA ILE A 498 14.99 20.61 10.42
C ILE A 498 15.42 21.60 11.51
N THR A 499 14.47 22.33 12.07
CA THR A 499 14.70 23.22 13.20
C THR A 499 14.65 22.47 14.53
N GLU A 500 15.17 23.09 15.59
CA GLU A 500 15.14 22.52 16.95
C GLU A 500 13.72 22.19 17.40
N ARG A 501 12.80 23.14 17.22
CA ARG A 501 11.40 23.01 17.62
C ARG A 501 10.71 21.85 16.90
N GLU A 502 10.97 21.69 15.61
CA GLU A 502 10.40 20.58 14.82
C GLU A 502 10.93 19.24 15.30
N PHE A 503 12.23 19.16 15.59
CA PHE A 503 12.83 17.93 16.09
C PHE A 503 12.32 17.58 17.50
N LEU A 504 12.27 18.54 18.43
CA LEU A 504 11.68 18.35 19.76
C LEU A 504 10.21 17.89 19.67
N THR A 505 9.45 18.46 18.74
CA THR A 505 8.06 18.04 18.48
C THR A 505 7.98 16.57 18.07
N LEU A 506 8.88 16.09 17.20
CA LEU A 506 8.96 14.68 16.81
C LEU A 506 9.30 13.78 17.99
N ILE A 507 10.24 14.20 18.86
CA ILE A 507 10.57 13.47 20.09
C ILE A 507 9.33 13.32 20.96
N CYS A 508 8.58 14.42 21.18
CA CYS A 508 7.36 14.37 21.96
C CYS A 508 6.32 13.41 21.36
N LEU A 509 6.13 13.42 20.05
CA LEU A 509 5.23 12.48 19.37
C LEU A 509 5.60 11.02 19.68
N LEU A 510 6.88 10.67 19.59
CA LEU A 510 7.33 9.28 19.70
C LEU A 510 7.48 8.77 21.14
N PHE A 511 7.60 9.66 22.14
CA PHE A 511 7.77 9.28 23.54
C PHE A 511 6.55 9.53 24.43
N THR A 512 5.47 10.09 23.89
CA THR A 512 4.23 10.34 24.66
C THR A 512 3.16 9.28 24.45
N HIS A 513 2.19 9.24 25.35
CA HIS A 513 0.90 8.60 25.10
C HIS A 513 0.03 9.50 24.23
N LYS A 514 -0.56 8.90 23.20
CA LYS A 514 -1.36 9.65 22.22
C LYS A 514 -2.76 9.89 22.73
N GLU A 515 -3.20 11.13 22.67
CA GLU A 515 -4.58 11.55 22.88
C GLU A 515 -5.29 11.67 21.51
N GLU A 516 -5.15 10.65 20.66
CA GLU A 516 -5.60 10.66 19.26
C GLU A 516 -7.05 11.14 19.13
N LYS A 517 -7.98 10.55 19.89
CA LYS A 517 -9.41 10.91 19.87
C LYS A 517 -9.69 12.36 20.28
N GLN A 518 -8.89 12.92 21.19
CA GLN A 518 -9.04 14.31 21.61
C GLN A 518 -8.64 15.21 20.44
N TYR A 519 -7.49 14.94 19.84
CA TYR A 519 -6.92 15.79 18.80
C TYR A 519 -7.65 15.72 17.45
N GLN A 520 -8.35 14.61 17.15
CA GLN A 520 -9.12 14.46 15.92
C GLN A 520 -10.21 15.53 15.72
N ARG A 521 -10.76 16.08 16.81
CA ARG A 521 -11.86 17.06 16.79
C ARG A 521 -11.44 18.48 16.44
N TYR A 522 -10.13 18.76 16.37
CA TYR A 522 -9.63 20.12 16.18
C TYR A 522 -9.26 20.36 14.71
N PRO A 523 -9.99 21.22 13.98
CA PRO A 523 -9.81 21.43 12.55
C PRO A 523 -8.64 22.37 12.26
N LEU A 524 -7.42 21.89 12.50
CA LEU A 524 -6.20 22.62 12.21
C LEU A 524 -5.76 22.36 10.77
N THR A 525 -5.45 23.41 10.03
CA THR A 525 -4.87 23.27 8.69
C THR A 525 -3.38 22.92 8.84
N PRO A 526 -2.91 21.74 8.39
CA PRO A 526 -1.49 21.46 8.40
C PRO A 526 -0.79 22.25 7.29
N THR A 527 0.50 22.50 7.46
CA THR A 527 1.35 22.97 6.34
C THR A 527 1.91 21.77 5.58
N SER A 528 2.32 21.98 4.32
CA SER A 528 3.02 20.95 3.54
C SER A 528 4.30 20.46 4.25
N ARG A 529 5.03 21.37 4.90
CA ARG A 529 6.21 21.06 5.72
C ARG A 529 5.89 20.15 6.91
N CYS A 530 4.80 20.44 7.63
CA CYS A 530 4.32 19.61 8.74
C CYS A 530 4.10 18.15 8.29
N ILE A 531 3.41 17.94 7.16
CA ILE A 531 3.12 16.59 6.66
C ILE A 531 4.37 15.92 6.08
N THR A 532 5.23 16.67 5.39
CA THR A 532 6.49 16.15 4.84
C THR A 532 7.39 15.57 5.94
N ILE A 533 7.60 16.33 7.02
CA ILE A 533 8.42 15.89 8.17
C ILE A 533 7.87 14.60 8.78
N ASN A 534 6.55 14.52 8.99
CA ASN A 534 5.90 13.32 9.52
C ASN A 534 6.09 12.12 8.61
N ASN A 535 5.86 12.28 7.30
CA ASN A 535 5.99 11.20 6.34
C ASN A 535 7.43 10.70 6.24
N TRP A 536 8.42 11.58 6.30
CA TRP A 536 9.83 11.20 6.30
C TRP A 536 10.20 10.37 7.54
N MET A 537 9.75 10.79 8.73
CA MET A 537 9.95 10.01 9.96
C MET A 537 9.28 8.63 9.88
N GLN A 538 8.06 8.57 9.33
CA GLN A 538 7.33 7.33 9.14
C GLN A 538 8.00 6.42 8.10
N ASP A 539 8.61 6.95 7.04
CA ASP A 539 9.28 6.13 6.02
C ASP A 539 10.62 5.57 6.51
N ILE A 540 11.35 6.33 7.34
CA ILE A 540 12.50 5.80 8.10
C ILE A 540 12.04 4.66 9.00
N PHE A 541 10.95 4.84 9.75
CA PHE A 541 10.38 3.76 10.56
C PHE A 541 9.99 2.56 9.70
N HIS A 542 9.38 2.77 8.54
CA HIS A 542 8.99 1.70 7.62
C HIS A 542 10.19 0.88 7.15
N HIS A 543 11.30 1.53 6.79
CA HIS A 543 12.52 0.83 6.40
C HIS A 543 13.20 0.14 7.60
N ALA A 544 13.29 0.80 8.75
CA ALA A 544 13.91 0.25 9.94
C ALA A 544 13.11 -0.94 10.50
N TYR A 545 11.79 -0.80 10.69
CA TYR A 545 10.92 -1.85 11.21
C TYR A 545 10.57 -2.88 10.13
N GLY A 546 10.00 -2.40 9.02
CA GLY A 546 9.36 -3.23 8.00
C GLY A 546 10.36 -3.96 7.12
N TYR A 547 11.53 -3.40 6.85
CA TYR A 547 12.55 -4.07 6.03
C TYR A 547 13.63 -4.67 6.92
N LEU A 548 14.43 -3.82 7.57
CA LEU A 548 15.57 -4.30 8.34
C LEU A 548 15.13 -5.15 9.52
N GLY A 549 14.07 -4.75 10.23
CA GLY A 549 13.49 -5.50 11.33
C GLY A 549 12.95 -6.87 10.91
N THR A 550 12.20 -6.97 9.81
CA THR A 550 11.69 -8.27 9.33
C THR A 550 12.82 -9.17 8.84
N LEU A 551 13.75 -8.62 8.07
CA LEU A 551 14.95 -9.32 7.59
C LEU A 551 15.70 -9.99 8.75
N LEU A 552 15.84 -9.27 9.87
CA LEU A 552 16.57 -9.67 11.08
C LEU A 552 15.71 -10.34 12.15
N PHE A 553 14.42 -10.63 11.90
CA PHE A 553 13.48 -11.20 12.90
C PHE A 553 13.35 -10.37 14.20
N LEU A 554 13.35 -9.04 14.10
CA LEU A 554 13.32 -8.13 15.25
C LEU A 554 12.00 -7.37 15.41
N THR A 555 11.02 -7.55 14.52
CA THR A 555 9.76 -6.77 14.59
C THR A 555 8.98 -6.96 15.88
N GLU A 556 9.05 -8.14 16.50
CA GLU A 556 8.41 -8.42 17.79
C GLU A 556 9.08 -7.67 18.97
N GLU A 557 10.32 -7.21 18.78
CA GLU A 557 11.10 -6.49 19.78
C GLU A 557 10.89 -4.97 19.72
N PHE A 558 10.23 -4.49 18.68
CA PHE A 558 10.09 -3.07 18.37
C PHE A 558 8.67 -2.58 18.64
N PRO A 559 8.49 -1.29 18.99
CA PRO A 559 7.17 -0.67 19.08
C PRO A 559 6.35 -0.88 17.81
N ARG A 560 5.06 -1.17 17.97
CA ARG A 560 4.14 -1.19 16.83
C ARG A 560 3.88 0.23 16.31
N PRO A 561 3.74 0.45 15.00
CA PRO A 561 3.51 1.79 14.47
C PRO A 561 2.24 2.48 15.02
N ALA A 562 1.17 1.73 15.27
CA ALA A 562 -0.06 2.24 15.89
C ALA A 562 0.15 2.82 17.29
N THR A 563 1.21 2.44 18.00
CA THR A 563 1.53 2.99 19.33
C THR A 563 2.40 4.24 19.26
N LEU A 564 3.06 4.53 18.12
CA LEU A 564 3.96 5.68 17.97
C LEU A 564 3.46 6.84 17.10
N PHE A 565 2.80 6.55 15.97
CA PHE A 565 2.32 7.60 15.05
C PHE A 565 0.81 7.86 15.13
N SER A 566 0.42 9.14 15.18
CA SER A 566 -0.96 9.64 15.01
C SER A 566 -0.88 10.97 14.29
N GLY A 567 -1.59 11.10 13.17
CA GLY A 567 -1.59 12.29 12.35
C GLY A 567 -2.12 13.52 13.09
N SER A 568 -3.27 13.39 13.73
CA SER A 568 -3.93 14.44 14.52
C SER A 568 -3.06 14.92 15.68
N THR A 569 -2.46 13.99 16.42
CA THR A 569 -1.52 14.30 17.51
C THR A 569 -0.32 15.08 16.97
N TRP A 570 0.27 14.61 15.87
CA TRP A 570 1.40 15.29 15.23
C TRP A 570 1.05 16.73 14.80
N VAL A 571 -0.08 16.92 14.11
CA VAL A 571 -0.48 18.24 13.60
C VAL A 571 -0.71 19.22 14.76
N VAL A 572 -1.36 18.79 15.84
CA VAL A 572 -1.56 19.63 17.02
C VAL A 572 -0.23 19.97 17.68
N TYR A 573 0.66 19.01 17.86
CA TYR A 573 1.97 19.23 18.49
C TYR A 573 2.82 20.19 17.66
N TYR A 574 2.85 19.99 16.34
CA TYR A 574 3.53 20.86 15.40
C TYR A 574 2.97 22.28 15.47
N TRP A 575 1.65 22.43 15.50
CA TRP A 575 1.01 23.74 15.66
C TRP A 575 1.36 24.41 17.00
N CYS A 576 1.48 23.66 18.09
CA CYS A 576 1.79 24.21 19.42
C CYS A 576 3.21 24.80 19.51
N PHE A 577 4.19 24.22 18.82
CA PHE A 577 5.60 24.61 18.91
C PHE A 577 6.17 25.30 17.67
N CYS A 578 5.70 24.95 16.47
CA CYS A 578 6.34 25.34 15.22
C CYS A 578 5.51 26.34 14.39
N SER A 579 4.21 26.47 14.65
CA SER A 579 3.37 27.41 13.89
C SER A 579 3.61 28.85 14.32
N GLU A 580 3.85 29.73 13.35
CA GLU A 580 3.90 31.20 13.55
C GLU A 580 2.49 31.83 13.63
N ASN A 581 1.44 31.05 13.37
CA ASN A 581 0.07 31.56 13.38
C ASN A 581 -0.31 32.08 14.78
N SER A 582 -0.85 33.30 14.81
CA SER A 582 -1.22 33.97 16.05
C SER A 582 -2.34 33.20 16.77
N PRO A 583 -2.20 32.92 18.09
CA PRO A 583 -3.26 32.37 18.93
C PRO A 583 -4.58 33.18 18.89
N ALA A 584 -4.53 34.42 18.37
CA ALA A 584 -5.68 35.30 18.19
C ALA A 584 -6.80 34.67 17.34
N GLN A 585 -6.48 33.76 16.42
CA GLN A 585 -7.46 33.08 15.56
C GLN A 585 -8.14 31.88 16.21
N LEU A 586 -7.62 31.40 17.35
CA LEU A 586 -8.19 30.29 18.10
C LEU A 586 -9.30 30.77 19.04
N ASN A 587 -10.35 29.97 19.19
CA ASN A 587 -11.38 30.20 20.21
C ASN A 587 -10.84 29.90 21.63
N SER A 588 -11.59 30.26 22.68
CA SER A 588 -11.14 30.12 24.08
C SER A 588 -10.82 28.67 24.46
N GLU A 589 -11.62 27.70 24.00
CA GLU A 589 -11.40 26.28 24.27
C GLU A 589 -10.13 25.76 23.59
N GLN A 590 -9.91 26.13 22.33
CA GLN A 590 -8.71 25.79 21.58
C GLN A 590 -7.47 26.40 22.23
N ARG A 591 -7.51 27.66 22.67
CA ARG A 591 -6.37 28.27 23.38
C ARG A 591 -6.00 27.50 24.64
N LYS A 592 -6.99 27.18 25.47
CA LYS A 592 -6.78 26.41 26.70
C LYS A 592 -6.15 25.04 26.41
N LEU A 593 -6.69 24.30 25.43
CA LEU A 593 -6.11 23.02 25.01
C LEU A 593 -4.65 23.17 24.57
N PHE A 594 -4.35 24.20 23.78
CA PHE A 594 -3.01 24.42 23.25
C PHE A 594 -2.02 24.78 24.36
N GLU A 595 -2.43 25.57 25.34
CA GLU A 595 -1.63 25.86 26.54
C GLU A 595 -1.37 24.58 27.33
N GLU A 596 -2.41 23.80 27.63
CA GLU A 596 -2.28 22.51 28.32
C GLU A 596 -1.37 21.55 27.54
N THR A 597 -1.54 21.47 26.23
CA THR A 597 -0.73 20.62 25.36
C THR A 597 0.72 21.10 25.36
N ARG A 598 0.98 22.41 25.24
CA ARG A 598 2.33 22.96 25.31
C ARG A 598 3.01 22.66 26.65
N HIS A 599 2.28 22.74 27.77
CA HIS A 599 2.80 22.33 29.07
C HIS A 599 3.17 20.85 29.09
N LYS A 600 2.28 19.95 28.64
CA LYS A 600 2.58 18.52 28.52
C LYS A 600 3.83 18.25 27.69
N LEU A 601 3.97 18.95 26.56
CA LEU A 601 5.13 18.80 25.67
C LEU A 601 6.43 19.25 26.35
N ASN A 602 6.41 20.38 27.06
CA ASN A 602 7.55 20.85 27.83
C ASN A 602 7.93 19.87 28.95
N ASP A 603 6.95 19.27 29.62
CA ASP A 603 7.19 18.25 30.65
C ASP A 603 7.88 17.01 30.05
N ILE A 604 7.45 16.57 28.87
CA ILE A 604 8.10 15.46 28.14
C ILE A 604 9.54 15.82 27.76
N ILE A 605 9.77 17.01 27.22
CA ILE A 605 11.11 17.49 26.88
C ILE A 605 12.01 17.48 28.13
N TYR A 606 11.50 18.01 29.24
CA TYR A 606 12.21 18.04 30.51
C TYR A 606 12.53 16.63 31.03
N GLU A 607 11.54 15.72 31.01
CA GLU A 607 11.71 14.32 31.42
C GLU A 607 12.73 13.60 30.55
N LYS A 608 12.70 13.83 29.23
CA LYS A 608 13.58 13.18 28.25
C LYS A 608 14.89 13.94 27.98
N ARG A 609 15.19 15.02 28.70
CA ARG A 609 16.36 15.90 28.47
C ARG A 609 17.68 15.15 28.26
N HIS A 610 17.93 14.12 29.05
CA HIS A 610 19.16 13.31 28.92
C HIS A 610 19.19 12.53 27.59
N MET A 611 18.05 11.96 27.18
CA MET A 611 17.95 11.27 25.89
C MET A 611 18.09 12.25 24.74
N ILE A 612 17.48 13.44 24.84
CA ILE A 612 17.58 14.51 23.84
C ILE A 612 19.05 14.94 23.69
N LYS A 613 19.74 15.24 24.79
CA LYS A 613 21.18 15.57 24.79
C LYS A 613 22.02 14.49 24.10
N CYS A 614 21.69 13.21 24.33
CA CYS A 614 22.37 12.12 23.64
C CYS A 614 22.01 11.98 22.16
N LEU A 615 20.76 12.30 21.77
CA LEU A 615 20.28 12.23 20.39
C LEU A 615 20.93 13.29 19.50
N VAL A 616 21.33 14.42 20.09
CA VAL A 616 21.80 15.61 19.37
C VAL A 616 23.32 15.72 19.39
N ASP A 617 23.96 15.08 20.36
CA ASP A 617 25.41 15.06 20.56
C ASP A 617 26.18 14.77 19.25
N GLY A 618 27.13 15.65 18.92
CA GLY A 618 27.97 15.56 17.73
C GLY A 618 27.25 15.79 16.39
N VAL A 619 25.96 16.16 16.39
CA VAL A 619 25.19 16.42 15.16
C VAL A 619 24.54 17.79 15.21
N PHE A 620 23.82 18.10 16.29
CA PHE A 620 22.96 19.25 16.41
C PHE A 620 23.34 20.05 17.67
N PRO A 621 23.72 21.33 17.57
CA PRO A 621 23.94 22.19 18.71
C PRO A 621 22.58 22.53 19.34
N PHE A 622 22.29 21.94 20.49
CA PHE A 622 21.25 22.45 21.39
C PHE A 622 21.94 23.45 22.33
N ASP A 623 21.46 24.68 22.38
CA ASP A 623 21.77 25.57 23.51
C ASP A 623 21.00 25.03 24.73
N ASP A 624 21.68 24.90 25.89
CA ASP A 624 21.16 24.21 27.09
C ASP A 624 19.82 24.80 27.62
#